data_AF-A0A136KI65-F1
#
_entry.id   AF-A0A136KI65-F1
#
_cell.length_a   1.000
_cell.length_b   1.000
_cell.length_c   1.000
_cell.angle_alpha   90.00
_cell.angle_beta   90.00
_cell.angle_gamma   90.00
#
_symmetry.space_group_name_H-M   'P 1'
#
loop_
_entity.id
_entity.type
_entity.pdbx_description
1 polymer ?
#
loop_
_entity_poly.entity_id
_entity_poly.type
_entity_poly.pdbx_seq_one_letter_code
_entity_poly.pdbx_strand_id
1 'polypeptide(L)'
;MLAIQTPYTLVSQKHFFKDTNLSTRNQAYLAISKEKDAQFYYYVPFAERQAKAILSDPNLYTSMTWRYAGSPCAHYYSNKKVVPLYETKDFEKRLKKPTSTLYLLENGDLKSIDGIKYQLRYQNPEYSVIRY
;
A
#
# COMPACT_ATOMS: atom_id res chain seq x y z
N MET A 1 -29.15 17.44 32.51
CA MET A 1 -28.14 16.64 31.78
C MET A 1 -27.50 17.56 30.75
N LEU A 2 -26.22 17.89 30.90
CA LEU A 2 -25.48 18.78 29.99
C LEU A 2 -24.83 17.93 28.89
N ALA A 3 -25.28 18.10 27.64
CA ALA A 3 -24.66 17.49 26.49
C ALA A 3 -23.41 18.30 26.10
N ILE A 4 -22.24 17.72 26.31
CA ILE A 4 -20.95 18.30 25.90
C ILE A 4 -20.81 18.04 24.40
N GLN A 5 -21.09 19.05 23.57
CA GLN A 5 -20.70 19.04 22.15
C GLN A 5 -19.19 19.22 22.07
N THR A 6 -18.49 18.16 21.69
CA THR A 6 -17.06 18.23 21.38
C THR A 6 -16.85 18.94 20.04
N PRO A 7 -15.97 19.95 19.96
CA PRO A 7 -15.74 20.68 18.72
C PRO A 7 -14.75 19.89 17.86
N TYR A 8 -15.24 18.94 17.07
CA TYR A 8 -14.44 18.39 15.99
C TYR A 8 -14.48 19.36 14.81
N THR A 9 -13.41 20.12 14.61
CA THR A 9 -13.21 20.87 13.38
C THR A 9 -13.01 19.88 12.24
N LEU A 10 -13.98 19.81 11.32
CA LEU A 10 -13.81 19.15 10.03
C LEU A 10 -12.74 19.90 9.24
N VAL A 11 -11.48 19.48 9.37
CA VAL A 11 -10.42 19.98 8.52
C VAL A 11 -10.71 19.50 7.10
N SER A 12 -11.05 20.45 6.22
CA SER A 12 -11.22 20.23 4.79
C SER A 12 -10.02 19.46 4.23
N GLN A 13 -10.27 18.27 3.66
CA GLN A 13 -9.25 17.39 3.07
C GLN A 13 -8.33 18.11 2.08
N LYS A 14 -8.75 19.25 1.50
CA LYS A 14 -7.96 20.02 0.54
C LYS A 14 -6.68 20.65 1.11
N HIS A 15 -6.58 20.89 2.42
CA HIS A 15 -5.44 21.63 3.00
C HIS A 15 -4.30 20.76 3.54
N PHE A 16 -4.51 19.45 3.76
CA PHE A 16 -3.43 18.59 4.29
C PHE A 16 -2.31 18.30 3.27
N PHE A 17 -2.58 18.46 1.97
CA PHE A 17 -1.67 18.00 0.92
C PHE A 17 -0.69 19.05 0.40
N LYS A 18 -0.71 20.30 0.91
CA LYS A 18 0.05 21.38 0.28
C LYS A 18 1.52 21.49 0.71
N ASP A 19 1.88 21.01 1.91
CA ASP A 19 3.23 21.27 2.47
C ASP A 19 3.89 20.08 3.21
N THR A 20 3.43 18.84 3.04
CA THR A 20 4.13 17.67 3.60
C THR A 20 4.91 16.93 2.52
N ASN A 21 6.23 16.81 2.70
CA ASN A 21 7.04 15.86 1.94
C ASN A 21 6.50 14.44 2.21
N LEU A 22 5.65 13.95 1.32
CA LEU A 22 5.13 12.59 1.38
C LEU A 22 6.30 11.62 1.26
N SER A 23 6.30 10.56 2.09
CA SER A 23 7.21 9.44 1.88
C SER A 23 7.06 8.86 0.47
N THR A 24 8.12 8.26 -0.06
CA THR A 24 8.12 7.51 -1.34
C THR A 24 6.90 6.59 -1.44
N ARG A 25 6.60 5.81 -0.41
CA ARG A 25 5.43 4.93 -0.38
C ARG A 25 4.10 5.71 -0.50
N ASN A 26 3.95 6.82 0.21
CA ASN A 26 2.72 7.63 0.18
C ASN A 26 2.53 8.33 -1.17
N GLN A 27 3.61 8.73 -1.84
CA GLN A 27 3.53 9.25 -3.22
C GLN A 27 2.99 8.19 -4.18
N ALA A 28 3.41 6.93 -4.03
CA ALA A 28 2.88 5.82 -4.82
C ALA A 28 1.38 5.56 -4.54
N TYR A 29 0.94 5.61 -3.28
CA TYR A 29 -0.50 5.53 -2.96
C TYR A 29 -1.31 6.69 -3.55
N LEU A 30 -0.76 7.91 -3.57
CA LEU A 30 -1.39 9.06 -4.21
C LEU A 30 -1.47 8.90 -5.74
N ALA A 31 -0.47 8.28 -6.36
CA ALA A 31 -0.54 7.95 -7.78
C ALA A 31 -1.62 6.89 -8.05
N ILE A 32 -1.70 5.86 -7.21
CA ILE A 32 -2.72 4.81 -7.28
C ILE A 32 -4.12 5.39 -7.13
N SER A 33 -4.34 6.33 -6.20
CA SER A 33 -5.68 6.89 -5.93
C SER A 33 -6.33 7.57 -7.15
N LYS A 34 -5.51 8.02 -8.11
CA LYS A 34 -5.94 8.62 -9.39
C LYS A 34 -6.39 7.59 -10.44
N GLU A 35 -6.06 6.32 -10.26
CA GLU A 35 -6.50 5.25 -11.16
C GLU A 35 -7.99 4.93 -10.95
N LYS A 36 -8.63 4.20 -11.87
CA LYS A 36 -10.09 3.95 -11.81
C LYS A 36 -10.50 2.78 -10.92
N ASP A 37 -9.56 1.89 -10.58
CA ASP A 37 -9.83 0.60 -9.94
C ASP A 37 -10.32 0.75 -8.50
N ALA A 38 -11.23 -0.10 -8.04
CA ALA A 38 -11.69 -0.06 -6.65
C ALA A 38 -10.67 -0.64 -5.65
N GLN A 39 -9.72 -1.45 -6.14
CA GLN A 39 -8.71 -2.12 -5.35
C GLN A 39 -7.38 -2.20 -6.08
N PHE A 40 -6.30 -2.43 -5.34
CA PHE A 40 -4.99 -2.79 -5.88
C PHE A 40 -4.31 -3.80 -4.96
N TYR A 41 -3.36 -4.54 -5.53
CA TYR A 41 -2.53 -5.47 -4.78
C TYR A 41 -1.23 -4.80 -4.36
N TYR A 42 -0.86 -4.96 -3.11
CA TYR A 42 0.41 -4.47 -2.59
C TYR A 42 1.31 -5.68 -2.33
N TYR A 43 2.34 -5.88 -3.14
CA TYR A 43 3.36 -6.87 -2.82
C TYR A 43 4.25 -6.28 -1.73
N VAL A 44 4.07 -6.80 -0.51
CA VAL A 44 4.70 -6.29 0.70
C VAL A 44 6.21 -6.46 0.57
N PRO A 45 7.06 -5.43 0.75
CA PRO A 45 8.51 -5.49 0.56
C PRO A 45 9.20 -6.65 1.27
N PHE A 46 10.32 -7.13 0.74
CA PHE A 46 11.03 -8.30 1.27
C PHE A 46 11.32 -8.22 2.77
N ALA A 47 11.82 -7.08 3.24
CA ALA A 47 12.13 -6.88 4.67
C ALA A 47 10.89 -7.03 5.56
N GLU A 48 9.73 -6.54 5.12
CA GLU A 48 8.45 -6.67 5.84
C GLU A 48 7.93 -8.13 5.81
N ARG A 49 8.15 -8.85 4.70
CA ARG A 49 7.84 -10.29 4.61
C ARG A 49 8.70 -11.10 5.58
N GLN A 50 10.00 -10.84 5.64
CA GLN A 50 10.95 -11.49 6.56
C GLN A 50 10.62 -11.18 8.01
N ALA A 51 10.36 -9.91 8.32
CA ALA A 51 9.99 -9.51 9.66
C ALA A 51 8.73 -10.24 10.13
N LYS A 52 7.67 -10.35 9.32
CA LYS A 52 6.47 -11.13 9.65
C LYS A 52 6.76 -12.61 9.95
N ALA A 53 7.70 -13.22 9.22
CA ALA A 53 8.07 -14.62 9.42
C ALA A 53 8.86 -14.86 10.71
N ILE A 54 9.69 -13.90 11.11
CA ILE A 54 10.48 -13.95 12.36
C ILE A 54 9.61 -13.62 13.56
N LEU A 55 8.70 -12.67 13.38
CA LEU A 55 7.91 -12.05 14.43
C LEU A 55 6.52 -12.67 14.60
N SER A 56 6.37 -13.93 14.18
CA SER A 56 5.13 -14.70 14.23
C SER A 56 4.66 -15.09 15.65
N ASP A 57 5.32 -14.64 16.71
CA ASP A 57 4.84 -14.80 18.09
C ASP A 57 3.73 -13.76 18.39
N PRO A 58 2.47 -14.19 18.57
CA PRO A 58 1.35 -13.29 18.81
C PRO A 58 1.43 -12.55 20.16
N ASN A 59 2.22 -13.05 21.11
CA ASN A 59 2.29 -12.51 22.48
C ASN A 59 3.25 -11.32 22.62
N LEU A 60 4.04 -11.00 21.61
CA LEU A 60 4.96 -9.86 21.61
C LEU A 60 4.30 -8.51 21.22
N TYR A 61 2.99 -8.48 20.91
CA TYR A 61 2.34 -7.34 20.25
C TYR A 61 1.10 -6.79 20.96
N THR A 62 1.28 -5.90 21.94
CA THR A 62 0.17 -5.15 22.55
C THR A 62 0.21 -3.63 22.36
N SER A 63 1.29 -3.04 21.82
CA SER A 63 1.39 -1.57 21.70
C SER A 63 1.75 -1.03 20.31
N MET A 64 2.12 -1.91 19.37
CA MET A 64 2.48 -1.51 18.01
C MET A 64 1.66 -2.30 17.01
N THR A 65 0.43 -1.85 16.77
CA THR A 65 -0.40 -2.23 15.61
C THR A 65 0.20 -1.73 14.29
N TRP A 66 1.51 -1.85 14.14
CA TRP A 66 2.22 -2.06 12.89
C TRP A 66 1.95 -3.49 12.43
N ARG A 67 0.67 -3.84 12.29
CA ARG A 67 0.31 -5.02 11.50
C ARG A 67 0.97 -4.79 10.15
N TYR A 68 1.84 -5.71 9.77
CA TYR A 68 2.65 -5.81 8.55
C TYR A 68 1.89 -5.61 7.20
N ALA A 69 0.68 -5.08 7.22
CA ALA A 69 -0.31 -5.07 6.15
C ALA A 69 -0.37 -3.74 5.40
N GLY A 70 0.79 -3.15 5.11
CA GLY A 70 0.85 -1.85 4.46
C GLY A 70 0.70 -0.71 5.45
N SER A 71 1.29 0.42 5.08
CA SER A 71 1.25 1.63 5.89
C SER A 71 -0.18 1.86 6.39
N PRO A 72 -0.44 2.04 7.70
CA PRO A 72 -1.77 2.46 8.15
C PRO A 72 -2.22 3.73 7.41
N CYS A 73 -1.26 4.56 6.97
CA CYS A 73 -1.48 5.71 6.13
C CYS A 73 -1.93 5.39 4.68
N ALA A 74 -1.72 4.17 4.18
CA ALA A 74 -2.20 3.73 2.87
C ALA A 74 -3.73 3.85 2.74
N HIS A 75 -4.46 3.58 3.83
CA HIS A 75 -5.91 3.77 3.89
C HIS A 75 -6.31 5.25 3.81
N TYR A 76 -5.46 6.15 4.31
CA TYR A 76 -5.72 7.59 4.29
C TYR A 76 -5.33 8.24 2.95
N TYR A 77 -4.35 7.69 2.24
CA TYR A 77 -3.84 8.25 0.98
C TYR A 77 -4.43 7.62 -0.29
N SER A 78 -5.05 6.45 -0.16
CA SER A 78 -5.75 5.77 -1.24
C SER A 78 -7.19 5.49 -0.82
N ASN A 79 -8.15 6.05 -1.56
CA ASN A 79 -9.58 5.70 -1.46
C ASN A 79 -9.91 4.29 -1.98
N LYS A 80 -8.88 3.47 -2.26
CA LYS A 80 -8.99 2.10 -2.78
C LYS A 80 -8.73 1.06 -1.71
N LYS A 81 -9.35 -0.10 -1.87
CA LYS A 81 -9.06 -1.28 -1.06
C LYS A 81 -7.64 -1.79 -1.36
N VAL A 82 -6.81 -1.86 -0.33
CA VAL A 82 -5.46 -2.44 -0.40
C VAL A 82 -5.56 -3.95 -0.15
N VAL A 83 -4.99 -4.77 -1.03
CA VAL A 83 -4.86 -6.22 -0.81
C VAL A 83 -3.40 -6.59 -0.63
N PRO A 84 -2.90 -6.73 0.61
CA PRO A 84 -1.50 -7.05 0.86
C PRO A 84 -1.19 -8.51 0.47
N LEU A 85 -0.06 -8.69 -0.23
CA LEU A 85 0.47 -9.98 -0.65
C LEU A 85 1.82 -10.19 0.04
N TYR A 86 1.86 -11.15 0.97
CA TYR A 86 3.06 -11.47 1.76
C TYR A 86 3.84 -12.64 1.20
N GLU A 87 3.17 -13.54 0.48
CA GLU A 87 3.80 -14.73 -0.08
C GLU A 87 4.06 -14.52 -1.56
N THR A 88 5.28 -14.83 -1.99
CA THR A 88 5.66 -14.78 -3.42
C THR A 88 4.76 -15.69 -4.26
N LYS A 89 4.38 -16.87 -3.74
CA LYS A 89 3.48 -17.80 -4.43
C LYS A 89 2.11 -17.20 -4.71
N ASP A 90 1.56 -16.43 -3.77
CA ASP A 90 0.28 -15.75 -3.94
C ASP A 90 0.36 -14.64 -4.99
N PHE A 91 1.48 -13.91 -5.00
CA PHE A 91 1.76 -12.89 -5.99
C PHE A 91 1.87 -13.49 -7.40
N GLU A 92 2.69 -14.51 -7.59
CA GLU A 92 2.84 -15.23 -8.87
C GLU A 92 1.52 -15.82 -9.36
N LYS A 93 0.71 -16.41 -8.47
CA LYS A 93 -0.60 -16.97 -8.83
C LYS A 93 -1.56 -15.89 -9.35
N ARG A 94 -1.48 -14.67 -8.82
CA ARG A 94 -2.32 -13.54 -9.24
C ARG A 94 -1.84 -12.92 -10.54
N LEU A 95 -0.53 -12.89 -10.77
CA LEU A 95 0.05 -12.52 -12.06
C LEU A 95 -0.32 -13.50 -13.19
N LYS A 96 -0.77 -14.72 -12.88
CA LYS A 96 -1.25 -15.65 -13.92
C LYS A 96 -2.70 -15.39 -14.37
N LYS A 97 -3.41 -14.45 -13.74
CA LYS A 97 -4.77 -14.07 -14.10
C LYS A 97 -4.77 -12.68 -14.74
N PRO A 98 -5.01 -12.57 -16.07
CA PRO A 98 -4.94 -11.28 -16.74
C PRO A 98 -6.27 -10.56 -16.57
N THR A 99 -6.28 -9.54 -15.71
CA THR A 99 -7.45 -8.65 -15.55
C THR A 99 -6.99 -7.24 -15.20
N SER A 100 -6.13 -6.62 -16.01
CA SER A 100 -5.81 -5.17 -15.93
C SER A 100 -5.67 -4.67 -14.49
N THR A 101 -4.91 -5.38 -13.67
CA THR A 101 -4.92 -5.23 -12.22
C THR A 101 -3.76 -4.35 -11.80
N LEU A 102 -4.02 -3.43 -10.87
CA LEU A 102 -2.99 -2.58 -10.29
C LEU A 102 -2.19 -3.33 -9.23
N TYR A 103 -0.88 -3.22 -9.34
CA TYR A 103 0.08 -3.69 -8.36
C TYR A 103 0.98 -2.56 -7.90
N LEU A 104 1.20 -2.49 -6.59
CA LEU A 104 2.24 -1.68 -5.97
C LEU A 104 3.36 -2.61 -5.52
N LEU A 105 4.57 -2.35 -5.99
CA LEU A 105 5.76 -3.15 -5.74
C LEU A 105 6.91 -2.25 -5.30
N GLU A 106 7.82 -2.76 -4.48
CA GLU A 106 9.14 -2.15 -4.32
C GLU A 106 9.94 -2.36 -5.62
N ASN A 107 10.77 -1.40 -6.00
CA ASN A 107 11.57 -1.46 -7.24
C ASN A 107 12.48 -2.70 -7.28
N GLY A 108 12.99 -3.14 -6.13
CA GLY A 108 13.78 -4.37 -6.02
C GLY A 108 12.99 -5.64 -6.39
N ASP A 109 11.68 -5.65 -6.14
CA ASP A 109 10.80 -6.78 -6.45
C ASP A 109 10.41 -6.84 -7.94
N LEU A 110 10.70 -5.82 -8.76
CA LEU A 110 10.44 -5.86 -10.21
C LEU A 110 11.18 -7.01 -10.91
N LYS A 111 12.32 -7.46 -10.36
CA LYS A 111 13.05 -8.63 -10.87
C LYS A 111 12.24 -9.92 -10.80
N SER A 112 11.27 -10.01 -9.88
CA SER A 112 10.40 -11.19 -9.73
C SER A 112 9.36 -11.33 -10.84
N ILE A 113 9.18 -10.29 -11.64
CA ILE A 113 8.27 -10.24 -12.78
C ILE A 113 9.00 -9.98 -14.10
N ASP A 114 10.30 -10.27 -14.14
CA ASP A 114 11.06 -10.16 -15.37
C ASP A 114 10.50 -11.10 -16.45
N GLY A 115 10.43 -10.62 -17.69
CA GLY A 115 9.77 -11.32 -18.80
C GLY A 115 8.23 -11.25 -18.81
N ILE A 116 7.60 -10.64 -17.80
CA ILE A 116 6.15 -10.41 -17.77
C ILE A 116 5.84 -9.03 -18.38
N LYS A 117 4.94 -8.97 -19.37
CA LYS A 117 4.56 -7.69 -20.00
C LYS A 117 3.59 -6.92 -19.11
N TYR A 118 4.02 -5.79 -18.56
CA TYR A 118 3.18 -4.88 -17.77
C TYR A 118 3.24 -3.44 -18.30
N GLN A 119 2.30 -2.60 -17.85
CA GLN A 119 2.33 -1.16 -18.07
C GLN A 119 2.79 -0.45 -16.81
N LEU A 120 3.89 0.31 -16.86
CA LEU A 120 4.30 1.18 -15.78
C LEU A 120 3.36 2.39 -15.69
N ARG A 121 2.74 2.61 -14.53
CA ARG A 121 1.82 3.72 -14.27
C ARG A 121 2.46 4.85 -13.49
N TYR A 122 3.37 4.50 -12.58
CA TYR A 122 4.11 5.45 -11.76
C TYR A 122 5.37 4.79 -11.21
N GLN A 123 6.43 5.57 -11.01
CA GLN A 123 7.65 5.12 -10.37
C GLN A 123 8.26 6.28 -9.57
N ASN A 124 8.84 5.94 -8.42
CA ASN A 124 9.72 6.80 -7.65
C ASN A 124 10.95 6.00 -7.17
N PRO A 125 11.87 6.57 -6.36
CA PRO A 125 13.11 5.88 -6.00
C PRO A 125 12.93 4.49 -5.37
N GLU A 126 11.83 4.24 -4.66
CA GLU A 126 11.61 2.98 -3.93
C GLU A 126 10.49 2.12 -4.52
N TYR A 127 9.45 2.71 -5.12
CA TYR A 127 8.24 1.99 -5.52
C TYR A 127 7.87 2.19 -6.97
N SER A 128 7.25 1.15 -7.52
CA SER A 128 6.62 1.15 -8.83
C SER A 128 5.16 0.73 -8.72
N VAL A 129 4.31 1.45 -9.46
CA VAL A 129 2.91 1.09 -9.69
C VAL A 129 2.82 0.56 -11.12
N ILE A 130 2.40 -0.69 -11.25
CA ILE A 130 2.25 -1.33 -12.54
C ILE A 130 0.81 -1.79 -12.76
N ARG A 131 0.43 -1.94 -14.02
CA ARG A 131 -0.81 -2.58 -14.44
C ARG A 131 -0.48 -3.82 -15.25
N TYR A 132 -1.07 -4.94 -14.87
CA TYR A 132 -0.91 -6.24 -15.53
C TYR A 132 -2.27 -6.81 -15.96
#